data_AF-A0A1S1NPD4-F1
#
_entry.id   AF-A0A1S1NPD4-F1
#
_cell.length_a   1.000
_cell.length_b   1.000
_cell.length_c   1.000
_cell.angle_alpha   90.00
_cell.angle_beta   90.00
_cell.angle_gamma   90.00
#
_symmetry.space_group_name_H-M   'P 1'
#
loop_
_entity.id
_entity.type
_entity.pdbx_description
1 polymer ?
#
loop_
_entity_poly.entity_id
_entity_poly.type
_entity_poly.pdbx_seq_one_letter_code
_entity_poly.pdbx_strand_id
1 'polypeptide(L)'
;MTAEGDYSAVANAQLDALESGPDVDLYNAVLDACELIFRLPGQAHALSSAVTTKDGIRMRLPVPGHPPYKVFWSTEGPRIEAVFPHP
;
A
#
# COMPACT_ATOMS: atom_id res chain seq x y z
N MET A 1 1.58 17.55 0.69
CA MET A 1 1.09 17.55 -0.71
C MET A 1 1.31 16.16 -1.24
N THR A 2 0.27 15.36 -1.38
CA THR A 2 0.33 14.12 -2.18
C THR A 2 0.55 14.55 -3.62
N ALA A 3 1.65 14.11 -4.23
CA ALA A 3 1.89 14.43 -5.63
C ALA A 3 0.85 13.65 -6.45
N GLU A 4 0.16 14.33 -7.37
CA GLU A 4 -0.65 13.67 -8.39
C GLU A 4 0.24 12.63 -9.11
N GLY A 5 0.11 11.36 -8.73
CA GLY A 5 0.98 10.29 -9.21
C GLY A 5 1.36 9.25 -8.16
N ASP A 6 1.41 9.62 -6.88
CA ASP A 6 1.88 8.75 -5.78
C ASP A 6 0.92 7.61 -5.46
N TYR A 7 -0.36 7.79 -5.77
CA TYR A 7 -1.42 6.81 -5.58
C TYR A 7 -2.15 6.56 -6.89
N SER A 8 -2.51 5.30 -7.14
CA SER A 8 -3.46 4.96 -8.20
C SER A 8 -4.87 5.38 -7.83
N ALA A 9 -5.72 5.55 -8.85
CA ALA A 9 -7.15 5.80 -8.62
C ALA A 9 -7.81 4.67 -7.81
N VAL A 10 -7.34 3.43 -7.98
CA VAL A 10 -7.80 2.28 -7.20
C VAL A 10 -7.36 2.39 -5.75
N ALA A 11 -6.10 2.73 -5.51
CA ALA A 11 -5.57 2.93 -4.16
C ALA A 11 -6.31 4.06 -3.44
N ASN A 12 -6.54 5.21 -4.10
CA ASN A 12 -7.33 6.31 -3.53
C ASN A 12 -8.73 5.86 -3.13
N ALA A 13 -9.48 5.23 -4.05
CA ALA A 13 -10.84 4.77 -3.74
C ALA A 13 -10.87 3.74 -2.60
N GLN A 14 -9.84 2.90 -2.47
CA GLN A 14 -9.72 1.93 -1.38
C GLN A 14 -9.38 2.62 -0.06
N LEU A 15 -8.52 3.65 -0.07
CA LEU A 15 -8.21 4.46 1.11
C LEU A 15 -9.43 5.25 1.58
N ASP A 16 -10.19 5.87 0.66
CA ASP A 16 -11.45 6.56 0.98
C ASP A 16 -12.45 5.60 1.65
N ALA A 17 -12.55 4.37 1.14
CA ALA A 17 -13.42 3.34 1.72
C ALA A 17 -12.96 2.94 3.14
N LEU A 18 -11.66 2.81 3.37
CA LEU A 18 -11.10 2.53 4.70
C LEU A 18 -11.32 3.68 5.67
N GLU A 19 -11.12 4.92 5.23
CA GLU A 19 -11.34 6.13 6.03
C GLU A 19 -12.80 6.28 6.46
N SER A 20 -13.74 5.96 5.56
CA SER A 20 -15.17 5.96 5.87
C SER A 20 -15.64 4.75 6.70
N GLY A 21 -14.76 3.76 6.89
CA GLY A 21 -15.04 2.52 7.58
C GLY A 21 -15.05 2.64 9.10
N PRO A 22 -15.50 1.60 9.81
CA PRO A 22 -15.57 1.60 11.28
C PRO A 22 -14.22 1.32 11.98
N ASP A 23 -13.22 0.81 11.24
CA ASP A 23 -11.92 0.39 11.79
C ASP A 23 -10.84 1.44 11.51
N VAL A 24 -10.76 2.41 12.43
CA VAL A 24 -9.80 3.53 12.35
C VAL A 24 -8.35 3.03 12.50
N ASP A 25 -8.13 1.98 13.30
CA ASP A 25 -6.79 1.42 13.52
C ASP A 25 -6.26 0.80 12.23
N LEU A 26 -7.12 0.10 11.47
CA LEU A 26 -6.77 -0.40 10.15
C LEU A 26 -6.38 0.72 9.18
N TYR A 27 -7.16 1.81 9.13
CA TYR A 27 -6.86 2.93 8.24
C TYR A 27 -5.49 3.55 8.58
N ASN A 28 -5.24 3.82 9.87
CA ASN A 28 -3.96 4.36 10.32
C ASN A 28 -2.79 3.41 10.02
N ALA A 29 -2.94 2.11 10.28
CA ALA A 29 -1.89 1.13 9.98
C ALA A 29 -1.58 1.05 8.47
N VAL A 30 -2.57 1.23 7.62
CA VAL A 30 -2.38 1.35 6.17
C VAL A 30 -1.63 2.63 5.81
N LEU A 31 -1.96 3.77 6.42
CA LEU A 31 -1.23 5.02 6.20
C LEU A 31 0.23 4.91 6.64
N ASP A 32 0.51 4.28 7.78
CA ASP A 32 1.87 4.02 8.25
C ASP A 32 2.67 3.16 7.25
N ALA A 33 2.02 2.13 6.68
CA ALA A 33 2.63 1.29 5.66
C ALA A 33 2.91 2.08 4.36
N CYS A 34 2.01 2.96 3.94
CA CYS A 34 2.22 3.87 2.82
C CYS A 34 3.36 4.86 3.10
N GLU A 35 3.41 5.47 4.30
CA GLU A 35 4.50 6.37 4.70
C GLU A 35 5.85 5.64 4.65
N LEU A 36 5.92 4.41 5.16
CA LEU A 36 7.14 3.60 5.10
C LEU A 36 7.65 3.42 3.66
N ILE A 37 6.75 3.16 2.71
CA ILE A 37 7.08 3.00 1.29
C ILE A 37 7.70 4.28 0.71
N PHE A 38 7.11 5.43 0.98
CA PHE A 38 7.60 6.69 0.44
C PHE A 38 8.87 7.17 1.14
N ARG A 39 8.95 7.01 2.47
CA ARG A 39 10.03 7.54 3.29
C ARG A 39 11.27 6.68 3.24
N LEU A 40 11.11 5.35 3.25
CA LEU A 40 12.19 4.36 3.34
C LEU A 40 11.94 3.22 2.33
N PRO A 41 11.91 3.49 1.01
CA PRO A 41 11.56 2.50 0.00
C PRO A 41 12.46 1.26 0.02
N GLY A 42 13.74 1.38 0.40
CA GLY A 42 14.63 0.24 0.55
C GLY A 42 14.23 -0.71 1.69
N GLN A 43 13.76 -0.17 2.81
CA GLN A 43 13.24 -0.97 3.93
C GLN A 43 11.89 -1.58 3.58
N ALA A 44 11.00 -0.80 2.96
CA ALA A 44 9.72 -1.31 2.47
C ALA A 44 9.92 -2.47 1.47
N HIS A 45 10.93 -2.36 0.58
CA HIS A 45 11.26 -3.40 -0.37
C HIS A 45 11.74 -4.67 0.33
N ALA A 46 12.65 -4.55 1.31
CA ALA A 46 13.15 -5.68 2.08
C ALA A 46 12.07 -6.42 2.90
N LEU A 47 11.01 -5.71 3.30
CA LEU A 47 9.86 -6.26 4.03
C LEU A 47 8.74 -6.78 3.11
N SER A 48 8.84 -6.50 1.81
CA SER A 48 7.82 -6.86 0.82
C SER A 48 8.12 -8.19 0.14
N SER A 49 7.08 -8.86 -0.33
CA SER A 49 7.20 -9.97 -1.27
C SER A 49 6.88 -9.50 -2.68
N ALA A 50 7.60 -9.98 -3.70
CA ALA A 50 7.29 -9.69 -5.09
C ALA A 50 6.09 -10.53 -5.58
N VAL A 51 5.18 -9.90 -6.32
CA VAL A 51 4.03 -10.52 -6.97
C VAL A 51 4.07 -10.17 -8.45
N THR A 52 4.08 -11.19 -9.31
CA THR A 52 3.98 -10.99 -10.76
C THR A 52 2.52 -10.80 -11.15
N THR A 53 2.22 -9.67 -11.79
CA THR A 53 0.91 -9.38 -12.38
C THR A 53 1.03 -9.31 -13.90
N LYS A 54 -0.11 -9.16 -14.59
CA LYS A 54 -0.12 -8.94 -16.05
C LYS A 54 0.58 -7.64 -16.46
N ASP A 55 0.66 -6.69 -15.53
CA ASP A 55 1.20 -5.34 -15.74
C ASP A 55 2.61 -5.19 -15.14
N GLY A 56 3.27 -6.31 -14.81
CA GLY A 56 4.64 -6.34 -14.28
C GLY A 56 4.74 -6.82 -12.83
N ILE A 57 5.90 -6.59 -12.21
CA ILE A 57 6.14 -6.98 -10.82
C ILE A 57 5.64 -5.88 -9.89
N ARG A 58 4.85 -6.27 -8.88
CA ARG A 58 4.41 -5.40 -7.79
C ARG A 58 4.95 -5.92 -6.47
N MET A 59 5.32 -5.01 -5.59
CA MET A 59 5.74 -5.34 -4.24
C MET A 59 4.51 -5.39 -3.34
N ARG A 60 4.42 -6.43 -2.50
CA ARG A 60 3.34 -6.66 -1.56
C ARG A 60 3.88 -6.53 -0.14
N LEU A 61 3.53 -5.43 0.52
CA LEU A 61 3.93 -5.14 1.89
C LEU A 61 2.81 -5.55 2.88
N PRO A 62 3.09 -6.34 3.92
CA PRO A 62 2.15 -6.60 4.99
C PRO A 62 1.80 -5.34 5.80
N VAL A 63 0.52 -5.17 6.14
CA VAL A 63 0.08 -4.15 7.08
C VAL A 63 0.24 -4.69 8.51
N PRO A 64 1.12 -4.12 9.35
CA PRO A 64 1.31 -4.58 10.73
C PRO A 64 0.01 -4.54 11.52
N GLY A 65 -0.23 -5.53 12.38
CA GLY A 65 -1.46 -5.60 13.19
C GLY A 65 -2.73 -6.03 12.43
N HIS A 66 -2.73 -5.99 11.09
CA HIS A 66 -3.87 -6.36 10.25
C HIS A 66 -3.46 -7.43 9.22
N PRO A 67 -3.27 -8.70 9.65
CA PRO A 67 -2.71 -9.76 8.82
C PRO A 67 -3.39 -9.98 7.46
N PRO A 68 -4.71 -9.77 7.27
CA PRO A 68 -5.31 -9.88 5.95
C PRO A 68 -4.83 -8.78 4.99
N TYR A 69 -4.66 -7.54 5.46
CA TYR A 69 -4.41 -6.39 4.60
C TYR A 69 -2.97 -6.32 4.09
N LYS A 70 -2.84 -5.88 2.84
CA LYS A 70 -1.57 -5.64 2.14
C LYS A 70 -1.62 -4.32 1.39
N VAL A 71 -0.47 -3.65 1.32
CA VAL A 71 -0.24 -2.53 0.41
C VAL A 71 0.57 -3.03 -0.78
N PHE A 72 0.03 -2.83 -1.99
CA PHE A 72 0.68 -3.16 -3.24
C PHE A 72 1.29 -1.90 -3.84
N TRP A 73 2.55 -1.96 -4.25
CA TRP A 73 3.27 -0.80 -4.74
C TRP A 73 4.32 -1.13 -5.81
N SER A 74 4.71 -0.15 -6.62
CA SER A 74 5.80 -0.26 -7.61
C SER A 74 7.09 0.41 -7.17
N THR A 75 8.20 -0.04 -7.74
CA THR A 75 9.54 0.47 -7.45
C THR A 75 10.12 1.40 -8.52
N GLU A 76 9.54 1.50 -9.73
CA GLU A 76 9.99 2.41 -10.81
C GLU A 76 9.82 3.90 -10.43
N GLY A 77 8.91 4.14 -9.49
CA GLY A 77 8.83 5.25 -8.56
C GLY A 77 7.90 4.75 -7.45
N PRO A 78 8.22 4.91 -6.15
CA PRO A 78 7.38 4.41 -5.08
C PRO A 78 5.98 4.96 -5.28
N ARG A 79 5.05 4.06 -5.61
CA ARG A 79 3.67 4.40 -5.95
C ARG A 79 2.76 3.31 -5.43
N ILE A 80 1.72 3.71 -4.72
CA ILE A 80 0.73 2.81 -4.17
C ILE A 80 -0.27 2.46 -5.26
N GLU A 81 -0.38 1.16 -5.54
CA GLU A 81 -1.22 0.62 -6.61
C GLU A 81 -2.57 0.16 -6.09
N ALA A 82 -2.59 -0.47 -4.91
CA ALA A 82 -3.82 -0.96 -4.29
C ALA A 82 -3.60 -1.26 -2.79
N VAL A 83 -4.68 -1.24 -2.03
CA VAL A 83 -4.74 -1.68 -0.63
C VAL A 83 -5.97 -2.57 -0.43
N PHE A 84 -5.77 -3.84 -0.09
CA PHE A 84 -6.87 -4.78 0.12
C PHE A 84 -6.45 -6.03 0.91
N PRO A 85 -7.41 -6.81 1.46
CA PRO A 85 -7.14 -8.11 2.05
C PRO A 85 -6.61 -9.10 1.01
N HIS A 86 -5.46 -9.71 1.26
CA HIS A 86 -4.86 -10.66 0.34
C HIS A 86 -4.11 -11.77 1.10
N PRO A 87 -4.35 -13.05 0.76
CA PRO A 87 -3.78 -14.20 1.45
C PRO A 87 -2.26 -14.35 1.29
#